data_AF-A0A2H9RMY9-F1
#
_entry.id   AF-A0A2H9RMY9-F1
#
_cell.length_a   1.000
_cell.length_b   1.000
_cell.length_c   1.000
_cell.angle_alpha   90.00
_cell.angle_beta   90.00
_cell.angle_gamma   90.00
#
_symmetry.space_group_name_H-M   'P 1'
#
loop_
_entity.id
_entity.type
_entity.pdbx_description
1 polymer ?
#
loop_
_entity_poly.entity_id
_entity_poly.type
_entity_poly.pdbx_seq_one_letter_code
_entity_poly.pdbx_strand_id
1 'polypeptide(L)' 'MGSEKFGVNFSLDSLIIFGNEREGIPRKISRGEGVEKFVVPVVSNEECLSLSIAYGIVVYEFLRQNNLLPKIH' A
#
# COMPACT_ATOMS: atom_id res chain seq x y z
N MET A 1 2.49 19.06 -4.53
CA MET A 1 1.56 18.05 -4.01
C MET A 1 1.28 17.08 -5.14
N GLY A 2 1.88 15.90 -5.09
CA GLY A 2 1.74 14.91 -6.16
C GLY A 2 0.37 14.25 -6.08
N SER A 3 -0.25 13.98 -7.24
CA SER A 3 -1.53 13.29 -7.37
C SER A 3 -1.54 11.99 -6.56
N GLU A 4 -2.21 11.99 -5.42
CA GLU A 4 -2.43 10.80 -4.61
C GLU A 4 -3.28 9.82 -5.45
N LYS A 5 -2.72 8.65 -5.76
CA LYS A 5 -3.48 7.57 -6.38
C LYS A 5 -4.05 6.70 -5.28
N PHE A 6 -5.38 6.68 -5.19
CA PHE A 6 -6.14 5.81 -4.29
C PHE A 6 -6.47 4.45 -4.93
N GLY A 7 -6.29 4.33 -6.26
CA GLY A 7 -6.49 3.10 -7.01
C GLY A 7 -5.16 2.48 -7.41
N VAL A 8 -4.97 1.21 -7.03
CA VAL A 8 -3.80 0.40 -7.37
C VAL A 8 -4.29 -0.96 -7.88
N ASN A 9 -3.64 -1.46 -8.93
CA ASN A 9 -3.89 -2.79 -9.48
C ASN A 9 -2.71 -3.69 -9.09
N PHE A 10 -2.97 -4.70 -8.29
CA PHE A 10 -1.96 -5.61 -7.79
C PHE A 10 -1.90 -6.87 -8.65
N SER A 11 -0.82 -7.00 -9.43
CA SER A 11 -0.47 -8.25 -10.11
C SER A 11 0.19 -9.25 -9.14
N LEU A 12 0.10 -10.55 -9.42
CA LEU A 12 0.69 -11.62 -8.58
C LEU A 12 2.21 -11.52 -8.43
N ASP A 13 2.90 -10.87 -9.37
CA ASP A 13 4.35 -10.63 -9.37
C ASP A 13 4.74 -9.28 -8.74
N SER A 14 3.79 -8.56 -8.15
CA SER A 14 4.05 -7.25 -7.53
C SER A 14 4.93 -7.37 -6.29
N LEU A 15 5.90 -6.46 -6.17
CA LEU A 15 6.61 -6.21 -4.92
C LEU A 15 5.99 -5.02 -4.20
N ILE A 16 5.41 -5.27 -3.02
CA ILE A 16 4.83 -4.23 -2.16
C ILE A 16 5.84 -3.85 -1.08
N ILE A 17 6.21 -2.58 -1.02
CA ILE A 17 7.21 -2.06 -0.07
C ILE A 17 6.52 -1.13 0.92
N PHE A 18 6.74 -1.37 2.21
CA PHE A 18 6.32 -0.48 3.27
C PHE A 18 7.53 0.23 3.87
N GLY A 19 7.37 1.53 4.12
CA GLY A 19 8.38 2.33 4.80
C GLY A 19 8.35 2.14 6.32
N ASN A 20 9.33 2.72 7.00
CA ASN A 20 9.28 2.87 8.45
C ASN A 20 8.11 3.80 8.85
N GLU A 21 7.45 3.55 9.99
CA GLU A 21 6.31 4.36 10.45
C GLU A 21 6.59 5.87 10.54
N ARG A 22 7.80 6.24 10.97
CA ARG A 22 8.17 7.65 11.17
C ARG A 22 8.81 8.25 9.93
N GLU A 23 9.64 7.48 9.24
CA GLU A 23 10.52 7.99 8.17
C GLU A 23 10.01 7.68 6.76
N GLY A 24 9.03 6.80 6.62
CA GLY A 24 8.49 6.35 5.34
C GLY A 24 9.52 5.57 4.52
N ILE A 25 9.39 5.65 3.18
CA ILE A 25 10.29 4.97 2.24
C ILE A 25 11.44 5.92 1.84
N PRO A 26 12.71 5.49 1.95
CA PRO A 26 13.86 6.28 1.52
C PRO A 26 13.72 6.82 0.10
N ARG A 27 14.11 8.09 -0.13
CA ARG A 27 13.96 8.77 -1.43
C ARG A 27 14.60 8.02 -2.60
N LYS A 28 15.71 7.32 -2.37
CA LYS A 28 16.41 6.50 -3.36
C LYS A 28 15.52 5.37 -3.90
N ILE A 29 14.70 4.77 -3.03
CA ILE A 29 13.78 3.70 -3.39
C ILE A 29 12.51 4.29 -3.98
N SER A 30 11.92 5.29 -3.31
CA SER A 30 10.64 5.86 -3.75
C SER A 30 10.70 6.67 -5.04
N ARG A 31 11.88 6.95 -5.60
CA ARG A 31 12.05 7.59 -6.91
C ARG A 31 12.68 6.65 -7.94
N GLY A 32 12.76 5.35 -7.63
CA GLY A 32 13.21 4.34 -8.57
C GLY A 32 12.27 4.26 -9.77
N GLU A 33 12.83 3.89 -10.92
CA GLU A 33 12.05 3.60 -12.13
C GLU A 33 11.11 2.41 -11.88
N GLY A 34 9.88 2.50 -12.39
CA GLY A 34 8.85 1.47 -12.16
C GLY A 34 8.21 1.47 -10.77
N VAL A 35 8.57 2.41 -9.88
CA VAL A 35 7.94 2.52 -8.56
C VAL A 35 6.65 3.31 -8.64
N GLU A 36 5.53 2.61 -8.41
CA GLU A 36 4.23 3.23 -8.19
C GLU A 36 4.01 3.56 -6.72
N LYS A 37 3.35 4.68 -6.45
CA LYS A 37 2.99 5.13 -5.10
C LYS A 37 1.49 5.20 -4.98
N PHE A 38 0.99 4.67 -3.88
CA PHE A 38 -0.41 4.79 -3.48
C PHE A 38 -0.46 5.11 -1.98
N VAL A 39 -1.64 5.55 -1.54
CA VAL A 39 -1.92 5.82 -0.12
C VAL A 39 -3.19 5.10 0.27
N VAL A 40 -3.25 4.62 1.51
CA VAL A 40 -4.51 4.13 2.09
C VAL A 40 -5.36 5.36 2.40
N PRO A 41 -6.59 5.49 1.86
CA PRO A 41 -7.44 6.64 2.14
C PRO A 41 -7.74 6.74 3.64
N VAL A 42 -7.57 7.93 4.20
CA VAL A 42 -7.92 8.27 5.58
C VAL A 42 -8.76 9.55 5.59
N VAL A 43 -9.63 9.70 6.59
CA VAL A 43 -10.56 10.85 6.67
C VAL A 43 -9.83 12.16 6.97
N SER A 44 -8.71 12.10 7.71
CA SER A 44 -7.85 13.25 7.98
C SER A 44 -6.38 12.88 7.76
N ASN A 45 -5.57 13.88 7.41
CA ASN A 45 -4.12 13.74 7.24
C ASN A 45 -3.34 14.04 8.54
N GLU A 46 -4.04 14.10 9.69
CA GLU A 46 -3.43 14.45 10.97
C GLU A 46 -2.70 13.25 11.60
N GLU A 47 -3.21 12.04 11.37
CA GLU A 47 -2.60 10.82 11.86
C GLU A 47 -2.53 9.76 10.76
N CYS A 48 -1.36 9.11 10.67
CA CYS A 48 -1.21 7.92 9.84
C CYS A 48 -1.76 6.70 10.58
N LEU A 49 -2.28 5.73 9.82
CA LEU A 49 -2.51 4.38 10.36
C LEU A 49 -1.19 3.80 10.88
N SER A 50 -1.26 2.97 11.92
CA SER A 50 -0.12 2.13 12.27
C SER A 50 0.29 1.27 11.08
N LEU A 51 1.58 0.94 10.99
CA LEU A 51 2.11 0.18 9.86
C LEU A 51 1.44 -1.21 9.76
N SER A 52 1.12 -1.83 10.90
CA SER A 52 0.44 -3.13 10.93
C SER A 52 -0.97 -3.07 10.35
N ILE A 53 -1.74 -2.00 10.63
CA ILE A 53 -3.08 -1.82 10.06
C ILE A 53 -2.98 -1.53 8.57
N ALA A 54 -2.08 -0.63 8.15
CA ALA A 54 -1.87 -0.34 6.74
C ALA A 54 -1.46 -1.59 5.96
N TYR A 55 -0.55 -2.39 6.51
CA TYR A 55 -0.13 -3.69 5.94
C TYR A 55 -1.33 -4.63 5.77
N GLY A 56 -2.16 -4.80 6.82
CA GLY A 56 -3.32 -5.66 6.78
C GLY A 56 -4.31 -5.28 5.66
N ILE A 57 -4.63 -3.98 5.55
CA ILE A 57 -5.53 -3.46 4.50
C ILE A 57 -4.98 -3.78 3.11
N VAL A 58 -3.71 -3.46 2.87
CA VAL A 58 -3.07 -3.62 1.56
C VAL A 58 -2.95 -5.09 1.16
N VAL A 59 -2.55 -5.96 2.09
CA VAL A 59 -2.46 -7.40 1.81
C VAL A 59 -3.83 -7.99 1.55
N TYR A 60 -4.86 -7.58 2.30
CA TYR A 60 -6.21 -8.09 2.07
C TYR A 60 -6.76 -7.64 0.70
N GLU A 61 -6.46 -6.41 0.28
CA GLU A 61 -6.83 -5.92 -1.05
C GLU A 61 -6.07 -6.68 -2.16
N PHE A 62 -4.77 -6.94 -1.98
CA PHE A 62 -4.01 -7.81 -2.89
C PHE A 62 -4.68 -9.18 -3.04
N LEU A 63 -5.02 -9.84 -1.92
CA LEU A 63 -5.67 -11.15 -1.94
C LEU A 63 -7.05 -11.09 -2.59
N ARG A 64 -7.82 -10.03 -2.33
CA ARG A 64 -9.15 -9.81 -2.91
C ARG A 64 -9.08 -9.65 -4.43
N GLN A 65 -8.18 -8.79 -4.93
CA GLN A 65 -8.01 -8.57 -6.37
C GLN A 65 -7.55 -9.85 -7.09
N ASN A 66 -6.76 -10.69 -6.42
CA ASN A 66 -6.20 -11.92 -6.98
C ASN A 66 -7.04 -13.18 -6.69
N ASN A 67 -8.25 -13.04 -6.12
CA ASN A 67 -9.13 -14.17 -5.77
C ASN A 67 -8.46 -15.24 -4.86
N LEU A 68 -7.60 -14.79 -3.95
CA LEU A 68 -6.86 -15.65 -3.01
C LEU A 68 -7.43 -15.64 -1.59
N LEU A 69 -8.56 -14.97 -1.36
CA LEU A 69 -9.20 -14.98 -0.05
C LEU A 69 -9.68 -16.39 0.33
N PRO A 70 -9.51 -16.82 1.59
CA PRO A 70 -10.01 -18.11 2.05
C PRO A 70 -11.52 -18.22 1.83
N LYS A 71 -11.97 -19.35 1.31
CA LYS A 71 -13.40 -19.68 1.32
C LYS A 71 -13.77 -20.10 2.72
N ILE A 72 -14.62 -19.32 3.38
CA ILE A 72 -15.20 -19.71 4.67
C ILE A 72 -16.35 -20.67 4.34
N HIS A 73 -16.20 -21.93 4.75
CA HIS A 73 -17.22 -22.98 4.64
C HIS A 73 -18.06 -23.04 5.89
#